data_AF-A0A951LGI6-F1
#
_entry.id   AF-A0A951LGI6-F1
#
_cell.length_a   1.000
_cell.length_b   1.000
_cell.length_c   1.000
_cell.angle_alpha   90.00
_cell.angle_beta   90.00
_cell.angle_gamma   90.00
#
_symmetry.space_group_name_H-M   'P 1'
#
loop_
_entity.id
_entity.type
_entity.pdbx_description
1 polymer ?
#
loop_
_entity_poly.entity_id
_entity_poly.type
_entity_poly.pdbx_seq_one_letter_code
_entity_poly.pdbx_strand_id
1 'polypeptide(L)'
;MPPADSKLHMAVTNLFDGGVVNNANIASQIAQMILKSLIEQAELLASMPLRVEDRGDRWQITGNRGIAGSDEPGVGPIEVRKHDSAILAPRAAGNLLGDAAIAEKFAAKVLANIAGRGELRRQRPLVAEDNGDSWRVRGSANAKRTAEGPGPFELLVQKCDARVLDMWFEWVLNTPPDVQSMLQASARKPGRGM
;
A
#
# COMPACT_ATOMS: atom_id res chain seq x y z
N MET A 1 0.67 33.71 25.52
CA MET A 1 1.15 32.32 25.37
C MET A 1 1.00 31.94 23.91
N PRO A 2 2.07 31.59 23.18
CA PRO A 2 1.92 30.99 21.87
C PRO A 2 1.25 29.61 22.01
N PRO A 3 0.44 29.16 21.04
CA PRO A 3 -0.20 27.85 21.14
C PRO A 3 0.85 26.74 21.11
N ALA A 4 0.67 25.75 21.98
CA ALA A 4 1.49 24.55 22.03
C ALA A 4 1.42 23.79 20.70
N ASP A 5 2.59 23.35 20.22
CA ASP A 5 2.80 22.39 19.13
C ASP A 5 2.24 22.77 17.74
N SER A 6 2.84 23.77 17.10
CA SER A 6 2.77 23.93 15.64
C SER A 6 3.93 23.19 14.97
N LYS A 7 3.84 21.85 14.86
CA LYS A 7 4.83 21.04 14.12
C LYS A 7 4.53 21.06 12.63
N LEU A 8 5.56 21.21 11.81
CA LEU A 8 5.41 21.20 10.35
C LEU A 8 5.40 19.76 9.83
N HIS A 9 4.53 19.51 8.85
CA HIS A 9 4.34 18.21 8.21
C HIS A 9 4.85 18.26 6.77
N MET A 10 5.71 17.33 6.42
CA MET A 10 6.12 17.12 5.04
C MET A 10 5.79 15.67 4.67
N ALA A 11 4.97 15.49 3.63
CA ALA A 11 4.78 14.16 3.04
C ALA A 11 6.03 13.86 2.20
N VAL A 12 6.77 12.82 2.57
CA VAL A 12 7.89 12.34 1.77
C VAL A 12 7.38 11.17 0.93
N THR A 13 7.15 11.42 -0.34
CA THR A 13 6.89 10.39 -1.35
C THR A 13 8.24 9.84 -1.81
N ASN A 14 8.61 8.67 -1.31
CA ASN A 14 9.75 7.96 -1.88
C ASN A 14 9.33 7.43 -3.25
N LEU A 15 9.99 7.86 -4.32
CA LEU A 15 9.89 7.18 -5.62
C LEU A 15 10.59 5.83 -5.46
N PHE A 16 9.81 4.75 -5.44
CA PHE A 16 10.34 3.41 -5.22
C PHE A 16 10.98 2.89 -6.51
N ASP A 17 12.31 2.80 -6.51
CA ASP A 17 13.07 2.16 -7.60
C ASP A 17 12.52 0.73 -7.83
N GLY A 18 11.88 0.55 -8.99
CA GLY A 18 11.28 -0.73 -9.40
C GLY A 18 9.78 -0.91 -9.14
N GLY A 19 9.09 0.07 -8.54
CA GLY A 19 7.63 0.05 -8.30
C GLY A 19 7.19 -0.60 -6.98
N VAL A 20 5.89 -0.53 -6.70
CA VAL A 20 5.26 -1.07 -5.47
C VAL A 20 5.47 -2.58 -5.30
N VAL A 21 5.47 -3.34 -6.41
CA VAL A 21 5.67 -4.80 -6.45
C VAL A 21 6.87 -5.10 -7.33
N ASN A 22 8.06 -4.80 -6.83
CA ASN A 22 9.31 -4.90 -7.59
C ASN A 22 9.96 -6.30 -7.60
N ASN A 23 9.39 -7.30 -6.92
CA ASN A 23 9.92 -8.67 -6.93
C ASN A 23 8.84 -9.76 -6.93
N ALA A 24 9.22 -10.92 -7.44
CA ALA A 24 8.35 -12.08 -7.63
C ALA A 24 7.76 -12.63 -6.32
N ASN A 25 8.49 -12.56 -5.20
CA ASN A 25 8.01 -13.07 -3.92
C ASN A 25 6.82 -12.25 -3.40
N ILE A 26 6.88 -10.92 -3.47
CA ILE A 26 5.75 -10.06 -3.09
C ILE A 26 4.59 -10.23 -4.06
N ALA A 27 4.86 -10.34 -5.37
CA ALA A 27 3.82 -10.63 -6.35
C ALA A 27 3.07 -11.94 -6.03
N SER A 28 3.81 -13.03 -5.75
CA SER A 28 3.22 -14.31 -5.34
C SER A 28 2.40 -14.18 -4.06
N GLN A 29 2.89 -13.43 -3.07
CA GLN A 29 2.19 -13.25 -1.80
C GLN A 29 0.91 -12.42 -1.93
N ILE A 30 0.90 -11.39 -2.78
CA ILE A 30 -0.29 -10.62 -3.10
C ILE A 30 -1.29 -11.51 -3.86
N ALA A 31 -0.82 -12.24 -4.88
CA ALA A 31 -1.63 -13.19 -5.63
C ALA A 31 -2.31 -14.24 -4.72
N GLN A 32 -1.57 -14.88 -3.82
CA GLN A 32 -2.13 -15.84 -2.86
C GLN A 32 -3.18 -15.20 -1.94
N MET A 33 -2.97 -13.96 -1.52
CA MET A 33 -3.92 -13.24 -0.67
C MET A 33 -5.21 -12.95 -1.43
N ILE A 34 -5.11 -12.51 -2.68
CA ILE A 34 -6.27 -12.26 -3.55
C ILE A 34 -7.01 -13.56 -3.89
N LEU A 35 -6.29 -14.65 -4.18
CA LEU A 35 -6.94 -15.93 -4.43
C LEU A 35 -7.72 -16.44 -3.22
N LYS A 36 -7.18 -16.29 -2.00
CA LYS A 36 -7.91 -16.66 -0.77
C LYS A 36 -9.28 -15.98 -0.63
N SER A 37 -9.47 -14.81 -1.23
CA SER A 37 -10.76 -14.11 -1.24
C SER A 37 -11.66 -14.45 -2.44
N LEU A 38 -11.12 -15.07 -3.50
CA LEU A 38 -11.84 -15.32 -4.75
C LEU A 38 -12.25 -16.77 -4.94
N ILE A 39 -11.50 -17.73 -4.40
CA ILE A 39 -11.71 -19.15 -4.63
C ILE A 39 -11.74 -19.94 -3.33
N GLU A 40 -12.29 -21.14 -3.39
CA GLU A 40 -12.33 -22.04 -2.24
C GLU A 40 -10.92 -22.48 -1.82
N GLN A 41 -10.75 -22.76 -0.53
CA GLN A 41 -9.47 -23.18 0.03
C GLN A 41 -8.90 -24.44 -0.63
N ALA A 42 -9.75 -25.38 -1.07
CA ALA A 42 -9.33 -26.59 -1.78
C ALA A 42 -8.75 -26.26 -3.17
N GLU A 43 -9.39 -25.35 -3.90
CA GLU A 43 -8.94 -24.89 -5.21
C GLU A 43 -7.65 -24.09 -5.13
N LEU A 44 -7.52 -23.26 -4.09
CA LEU A 44 -6.27 -22.55 -3.79
C LEU A 44 -5.13 -23.54 -3.56
N LEU A 45 -5.33 -24.56 -2.73
CA LEU A 45 -4.30 -25.57 -2.47
C LEU A 45 -3.92 -26.35 -3.72
N ALA A 46 -4.89 -26.68 -4.58
CA ALA A 46 -4.66 -27.34 -5.86
C ALA A 46 -3.87 -26.45 -6.86
N SER A 47 -3.96 -25.13 -6.71
CA SER A 47 -3.24 -24.17 -7.54
C SER A 47 -1.79 -23.96 -7.12
N MET A 48 -1.37 -24.49 -5.96
CA MET A 48 0.00 -24.33 -5.46
C MET A 48 0.97 -25.39 -6.04
N PRO A 49 2.27 -25.07 -6.19
CA PRO A 49 2.87 -23.75 -5.99
C PRO A 49 2.55 -22.79 -7.14
N LEU A 50 2.40 -21.50 -6.81
CA LEU A 50 2.26 -20.46 -7.83
C LEU A 50 3.60 -20.21 -8.51
N ARG A 51 3.60 -20.17 -9.85
CA ARG A 51 4.73 -19.73 -10.66
C ARG A 51 4.59 -18.24 -10.95
N VAL A 52 5.69 -17.51 -10.93
CA VAL A 52 5.71 -16.07 -11.20
C VAL A 52 6.66 -15.80 -12.35
N GLU A 53 6.14 -15.22 -13.42
CA GLU A 53 6.88 -14.84 -14.61
C GLU A 53 6.94 -13.32 -14.73
N ASP A 54 8.12 -12.82 -15.07
CA ASP A 54 8.31 -11.40 -15.38
C ASP A 54 7.86 -11.12 -16.82
N ARG A 55 6.92 -10.20 -17.00
CA ARG A 55 6.43 -9.74 -18.32
C ARG A 55 6.80 -8.29 -18.62
N GLY A 56 7.83 -7.76 -17.97
CA GLY A 56 8.29 -6.39 -18.10
C GLY A 56 7.62 -5.48 -17.07
N ASP A 57 6.44 -4.94 -17.42
CA ASP A 57 5.69 -3.98 -16.58
C ASP A 57 4.79 -4.65 -15.52
N ARG A 58 4.62 -5.96 -15.62
CA ARG A 58 3.76 -6.76 -14.74
C ARG A 58 4.38 -8.13 -14.42
N TRP A 59 3.90 -8.70 -13.33
CA TRP A 59 4.07 -10.10 -13.00
C TRP A 59 2.88 -10.89 -13.51
N GLN A 60 3.14 -12.01 -14.17
CA GLN A 60 2.13 -13.00 -14.47
C GLN A 60 2.27 -14.16 -13.49
N ILE A 61 1.19 -14.50 -12.80
CA ILE A 61 1.17 -15.56 -11.79
C ILE A 61 0.22 -16.66 -12.25
N THR A 62 0.73 -17.88 -12.35
CA THR A 62 -0.04 -19.06 -12.78
C THR A 62 -0.02 -20.12 -11.69
N GLY A 63 -1.18 -20.75 -11.48
CA GLY A 63 -1.28 -21.92 -10.63
C GLY A 63 -0.77 -23.18 -11.33
N ASN A 64 -0.52 -24.23 -10.55
CA ASN A 64 -0.07 -25.52 -11.08
C ASN A 64 -1.17 -26.24 -11.90
N ARG A 65 -2.44 -25.87 -11.70
CA ARG A 65 -3.60 -26.27 -12.54
C ARG A 65 -3.62 -25.42 -13.82
N GLY A 66 -2.67 -25.70 -14.71
CA GLY A 66 -2.52 -25.08 -16.03
C GLY A 66 -1.73 -25.94 -17.03
N ILE A 67 -1.45 -27.20 -16.69
CA ILE A 67 -0.87 -28.18 -17.60
C ILE A 67 -2.02 -29.01 -18.18
N ALA A 68 -2.34 -28.72 -19.45
CA ALA A 68 -3.18 -29.46 -20.40
C ALA A 68 -4.05 -30.63 -19.87
N GLY A 69 -5.38 -30.48 -19.95
CA GLY A 69 -6.31 -31.62 -19.99
C GLY A 69 -7.50 -31.64 -19.04
N SER A 70 -7.78 -30.57 -18.27
CA SER A 70 -9.01 -30.50 -17.46
C SER A 70 -10.01 -29.52 -18.08
N ASP A 71 -11.23 -30.00 -18.36
CA ASP A 71 -12.37 -29.18 -18.82
C ASP A 71 -12.95 -28.26 -17.74
N GLU A 72 -12.40 -28.28 -16.52
CA GLU A 72 -12.73 -27.31 -15.49
C GLU A 72 -11.93 -26.01 -15.71
N PRO A 73 -12.59 -24.83 -15.67
CA PRO A 73 -11.89 -23.55 -15.77
C PRO A 73 -11.01 -23.37 -14.54
N GLY A 74 -9.73 -23.74 -14.67
CA GLY A 74 -8.73 -23.40 -13.68
C GLY A 74 -8.65 -21.88 -13.48
N VAL A 75 -8.16 -21.47 -12.32
CA VAL A 75 -7.85 -20.07 -12.02
C VAL A 75 -6.98 -19.50 -13.13
N GLY A 76 -7.55 -18.62 -13.95
CA GLY A 76 -6.82 -17.93 -15.00
C GLY A 76 -5.60 -17.18 -14.45
N PRO A 77 -4.62 -16.84 -15.30
CA PRO A 77 -3.42 -16.15 -14.84
C PRO A 77 -3.78 -14.86 -14.11
N ILE A 78 -3.16 -14.64 -12.96
CA ILE A 78 -3.25 -13.37 -12.25
C ILE A 78 -2.17 -12.45 -12.80
N GLU A 79 -2.56 -11.23 -13.13
CA GLU A 79 -1.61 -10.22 -13.59
C GLU A 79 -1.52 -9.08 -12.57
N VAL A 80 -0.32 -8.81 -12.08
CA VAL A 80 -0.05 -7.75 -11.09
C VAL A 80 0.89 -6.73 -11.70
N ARG A 81 0.42 -5.49 -11.86
CA ARG A 81 1.28 -4.40 -12.37
C ARG A 81 2.34 -4.02 -11.34
N LYS A 82 3.60 -3.90 -11.77
CA LYS A 82 4.73 -3.66 -10.84
C LYS A 82 4.68 -2.28 -10.20
N HIS A 83 4.28 -1.27 -10.98
CA HIS A 83 4.35 0.13 -10.56
C HIS A 83 3.43 0.44 -9.39
N ASP A 84 2.19 -0.02 -9.44
CA ASP A 84 1.13 0.38 -8.50
C ASP A 84 0.27 -0.79 -8.01
N SER A 85 0.76 -2.03 -8.16
CA SER A 85 0.12 -3.28 -7.72
C SER A 85 -1.27 -3.60 -8.28
N ALA A 86 -1.77 -2.86 -9.28
CA ALA A 86 -3.09 -3.12 -9.83
C ALA A 86 -3.20 -4.57 -10.34
N ILE A 87 -4.26 -5.26 -9.92
CA ILE A 87 -4.63 -6.59 -10.40
C ILE A 87 -5.41 -6.41 -11.70
N LEU A 88 -4.79 -6.80 -12.82
CA LEU A 88 -5.36 -6.63 -14.16
C LEU A 88 -6.25 -7.80 -14.56
N ALA A 89 -5.94 -8.99 -14.03
CA ALA A 89 -6.67 -10.22 -14.24
C ALA A 89 -6.53 -11.14 -13.00
N PRO A 90 -7.53 -11.99 -12.69
CA PRO A 90 -8.89 -11.91 -13.22
C PRO A 90 -9.58 -10.62 -12.76
N ARG A 91 -10.50 -10.10 -13.57
CA ARG A 91 -11.37 -9.00 -13.12
C ARG A 91 -12.37 -9.56 -12.12
N ALA A 92 -12.25 -9.19 -10.86
CA ALA A 92 -13.22 -9.53 -9.85
C ALA A 92 -14.51 -8.71 -10.05
N ALA A 93 -15.66 -9.34 -9.85
CA ALA A 93 -16.96 -8.65 -9.86
C ALA A 93 -17.20 -7.78 -8.60
N GLY A 94 -16.27 -7.80 -7.64
CA GLY A 94 -16.36 -7.07 -6.39
C GLY A 94 -15.00 -6.60 -5.88
N ASN A 95 -14.97 -6.14 -4.62
CA ASN A 95 -13.77 -5.62 -4.00
C ASN A 95 -12.77 -6.74 -3.67
N LEU A 96 -11.59 -6.69 -4.30
CA LEU A 96 -10.45 -7.53 -3.98
C LEU A 96 -9.94 -7.30 -2.55
N LEU A 97 -10.01 -6.07 -2.07
CA LEU A 97 -9.76 -5.73 -0.68
C LEU A 97 -11.11 -5.49 0.00
N GLY A 98 -11.86 -6.58 0.23
CA GLY A 98 -13.25 -6.52 0.69
C GLY A 98 -13.43 -6.02 2.13
N ASP A 99 -12.40 -6.14 2.97
CA ASP A 99 -12.43 -5.73 4.37
C ASP A 99 -11.11 -5.10 4.83
N ALA A 100 -11.17 -4.44 5.99
CA ALA A 100 -10.05 -3.77 6.62
C ALA A 100 -8.87 -4.72 6.92
N ALA A 101 -9.13 -5.95 7.34
CA ALA A 101 -8.09 -6.91 7.69
C ALA A 101 -7.29 -7.38 6.46
N ILE A 102 -7.94 -7.50 5.30
CA ILE A 102 -7.27 -7.77 4.03
C ILE A 102 -6.43 -6.55 3.61
N ALA A 103 -6.98 -5.34 3.73
CA ALA A 103 -6.25 -4.10 3.43
C ALA A 103 -5.01 -3.91 4.31
N GLU A 104 -5.08 -4.20 5.61
CA GLU A 104 -3.95 -4.17 6.53
C GLU A 104 -2.86 -5.20 6.17
N LYS A 105 -3.27 -6.42 5.80
CA LYS A 105 -2.33 -7.47 5.32
C LYS A 105 -1.66 -7.05 4.02
N PHE A 106 -2.41 -6.44 3.10
CA PHE A 106 -1.88 -5.91 1.86
C PHE A 106 -0.86 -4.80 2.14
N ALA A 107 -1.21 -3.80 2.94
CA ALA A 107 -0.32 -2.70 3.33
C ALA A 107 0.95 -3.21 4.02
N ALA A 108 0.84 -4.22 4.88
CA ALA A 108 1.99 -4.83 5.52
C ALA A 108 2.97 -5.46 4.51
N LYS A 109 2.45 -6.09 3.44
CA LYS A 109 3.30 -6.65 2.36
C LYS A 109 3.98 -5.57 1.55
N VAL A 110 3.24 -4.52 1.18
CA VAL A 110 3.79 -3.36 0.48
C VAL A 110 4.89 -2.71 1.33
N LEU A 111 4.58 -2.35 2.58
CA LEU A 111 5.55 -1.71 3.49
C LEU A 111 6.80 -2.57 3.71
N ALA A 112 6.63 -3.87 3.95
CA ALA A 112 7.77 -4.78 4.08
C ALA A 112 8.60 -4.88 2.80
N ASN A 113 7.98 -4.71 1.62
CA ASN A 113 8.67 -4.68 0.34
C ASN A 113 9.53 -3.42 0.20
N ILE A 114 8.93 -2.26 0.47
CA ILE A 114 9.55 -0.96 0.15
C ILE A 114 10.52 -0.45 1.22
N ALA A 115 10.29 -0.79 2.48
CA ALA A 115 11.03 -0.26 3.63
C ALA A 115 11.60 -1.37 4.53
N GLY A 116 11.37 -2.63 4.18
CA GLY A 116 11.87 -3.79 4.90
C GLY A 116 11.07 -4.15 6.15
N ARG A 117 11.40 -5.32 6.72
CA ARG A 117 10.71 -5.87 7.89
C ARG A 117 10.93 -5.07 9.18
N GLY A 118 12.06 -4.37 9.30
CA GLY A 118 12.36 -3.52 10.45
C GLY A 118 11.35 -2.38 10.56
N GLU A 119 11.09 -1.69 9.45
CA GLU A 119 10.13 -0.60 9.42
C GLU A 119 8.70 -1.09 9.62
N LEU A 120 8.31 -2.21 9.00
CA LEU A 120 7.00 -2.83 9.27
C LEU A 120 6.78 -3.10 10.77
N ARG A 121 7.80 -3.56 11.49
CA ARG A 121 7.68 -3.77 12.95
C ARG A 121 7.44 -2.47 13.70
N ARG A 122 8.14 -1.39 13.32
CA ARG A 122 7.98 -0.06 13.93
C ARG A 122 6.60 0.53 13.70
N GLN A 123 6.04 0.33 12.51
CA GLN A 123 4.76 0.91 12.10
C GLN A 123 3.55 0.12 12.62
N ARG A 124 3.72 -1.05 13.24
CA ARG A 124 2.60 -1.83 13.77
C ARG A 124 2.03 -1.22 15.06
N PRO A 125 0.70 -1.28 15.29
CA PRO A 125 -0.32 -1.83 14.40
C PRO A 125 -0.54 -0.95 13.16
N LEU A 126 -0.86 -1.59 12.03
CA LEU A 126 -1.46 -0.92 10.88
C LEU A 126 -2.97 -0.92 11.08
N VAL A 127 -3.64 0.18 10.76
CA VAL A 127 -5.09 0.33 10.89
C VAL A 127 -5.64 0.78 9.54
N ALA A 128 -6.61 0.02 9.00
CA ALA A 128 -7.32 0.41 7.79
C ALA A 128 -8.62 1.16 8.12
N GLU A 129 -8.81 2.31 7.50
CA GLU A 129 -10.02 3.13 7.55
C GLU A 129 -10.71 3.13 6.19
N ASP A 130 -12.03 2.94 6.21
CA ASP A 130 -12.84 3.00 5.00
C ASP A 130 -12.85 4.43 4.45
N ASN A 131 -12.47 4.56 3.18
CA ASN A 131 -12.47 5.83 2.44
C ASN A 131 -13.20 5.65 1.09
N GLY A 132 -14.42 5.10 1.13
CA GLY A 132 -15.29 4.92 -0.04
C GLY A 132 -14.81 3.78 -0.93
N ASP A 133 -14.33 4.12 -2.14
CA ASP A 133 -13.79 3.13 -3.10
C ASP A 133 -12.34 2.71 -2.78
N SER A 134 -11.79 3.23 -1.67
CA SER A 134 -10.42 3.00 -1.24
C SER A 134 -10.32 2.67 0.25
N TRP A 135 -9.23 2.03 0.63
CA TRP A 135 -8.78 1.95 2.01
C TRP A 135 -7.65 2.95 2.23
N ARG A 136 -7.71 3.68 3.34
CA ARG A 136 -6.57 4.41 3.88
C ARG A 136 -5.97 3.58 5.01
N VAL A 137 -4.73 3.13 4.86
CA VAL A 137 -4.06 2.32 5.87
C VAL A 137 -2.94 3.13 6.51
N ARG A 138 -2.96 3.21 7.84
CA ARG A 138 -2.01 4.03 8.62
C ARG A 138 -1.22 3.22 9.61
N GLY A 139 0.07 3.51 9.75
CA GLY A 139 0.95 2.97 10.77
C GLY A 139 0.93 3.76 12.08
N SER A 140 1.52 3.20 13.12
CA SER A 140 1.50 3.76 14.48
C SER A 140 2.76 4.55 14.83
N ALA A 141 3.86 4.40 14.08
CA ALA A 141 5.15 4.89 14.50
C ALA A 141 5.13 6.42 14.60
N ASN A 142 5.53 6.94 15.77
CA ASN A 142 5.57 8.38 16.04
C ASN A 142 4.23 9.10 15.69
N ALA A 143 3.09 8.42 15.84
CA ALA A 143 1.77 9.00 15.57
C ALA A 143 1.42 10.18 16.50
N LYS A 144 1.98 10.17 17.73
CA LYS A 144 1.90 11.30 18.67
C LYS A 144 2.88 12.43 18.35
N ARG A 145 3.74 12.24 17.36
CA ARG A 145 4.67 13.25 16.83
C ARG A 145 5.60 13.81 17.90
N THR A 146 6.03 12.97 18.84
CA THR A 146 6.85 13.38 19.97
C THR A 146 8.33 13.49 19.61
N ALA A 147 8.76 12.79 18.55
CA ALA A 147 10.13 12.84 18.04
C ALA A 147 10.16 13.44 16.63
N GLU A 148 11.27 14.10 16.30
CA GLU A 148 11.58 14.48 14.93
C GLU A 148 11.95 13.25 14.10
N GLY A 149 11.61 13.27 12.80
CA GLY A 149 11.90 12.18 11.87
C GLY A 149 10.63 11.50 11.32
N PRO A 150 10.75 10.24 10.84
CA PRO A 150 9.64 9.50 10.27
C PRO A 150 8.49 9.35 11.25
N GLY A 151 7.33 9.78 10.82
CA GLY A 151 6.02 9.59 11.42
C GLY A 151 5.31 8.35 10.87
N PRO A 152 3.98 8.32 10.98
CA PRO A 152 3.18 7.23 10.46
C PRO A 152 3.40 7.00 8.97
N PHE A 153 3.53 5.73 8.61
CA PHE A 153 3.33 5.27 7.25
C PHE A 153 1.86 5.44 6.86
N GLU A 154 1.61 5.84 5.62
CA GLU A 154 0.28 6.00 5.04
C GLU A 154 0.22 5.36 3.66
N LEU A 155 -0.85 4.62 3.39
CA LEU A 155 -1.14 3.97 2.11
C LEU A 155 -2.59 4.23 1.71
N LEU A 156 -2.81 4.71 0.49
CA LEU A 156 -4.13 4.77 -0.13
C LEU A 156 -4.22 3.70 -1.22
N VAL A 157 -5.17 2.77 -1.10
CA VAL A 157 -5.30 1.63 -2.02
C VAL A 157 -6.75 1.42 -2.47
N GLN A 158 -6.98 1.21 -3.76
CA GLN A 158 -8.31 0.92 -4.31
C GLN A 158 -8.82 -0.45 -3.88
N LYS A 159 -10.09 -0.51 -3.52
CA LYS A 159 -10.72 -1.76 -3.08
C LYS A 159 -10.93 -2.76 -4.22
N CYS A 160 -11.23 -2.25 -5.42
CA CYS A 160 -11.65 -3.06 -6.56
C CYS A 160 -10.51 -3.83 -7.23
N ASP A 161 -9.33 -3.23 -7.39
CA ASP A 161 -8.20 -3.81 -8.13
C ASP A 161 -6.88 -3.82 -7.32
N ALA A 162 -6.92 -3.47 -6.04
CA ALA A 162 -5.76 -3.35 -5.15
C ALA A 162 -4.66 -2.41 -5.68
N ARG A 163 -5.02 -1.43 -6.51
CA ARG A 163 -4.10 -0.39 -6.98
C ARG A 163 -3.72 0.56 -5.85
N VAL A 164 -2.43 0.70 -5.61
CA VAL A 164 -1.90 1.76 -4.74
C VAL A 164 -2.04 3.10 -5.48
N LEU A 165 -2.84 3.99 -4.91
CA LEU A 165 -3.07 5.34 -5.42
C LEU A 165 -1.99 6.31 -4.94
N ASP A 166 -1.60 6.17 -3.68
CA ASP A 166 -0.59 7.02 -3.05
C ASP A 166 -0.01 6.32 -1.82
N MET A 167 1.21 6.69 -1.45
CA MET A 167 1.94 6.13 -0.32
C MET A 167 3.05 7.07 0.16
N TRP A 168 3.11 7.33 1.46
CA TRP A 168 4.10 8.24 2.03
C TRP A 168 4.39 7.93 3.51
N PHE A 169 5.42 8.60 4.02
CA PHE A 169 5.62 8.77 5.46
C PHE A 169 5.32 10.23 5.82
N GLU A 170 4.53 10.46 6.87
CA GLU A 170 4.48 11.80 7.47
C GLU A 170 5.87 12.09 8.07
N TRP A 171 6.56 13.16 7.68
CA TRP A 171 7.79 13.56 8.35
C TRP A 171 7.48 14.63 9.39
N VAL A 172 7.88 14.38 10.64
CA VAL A 172 7.74 15.32 11.75
C VAL A 172 8.99 16.17 11.81
N LEU A 173 8.85 17.49 11.62
CA LEU A 173 9.94 18.45 11.74
C LEU A 173 9.73 19.31 12.99
N ASN A 174 10.74 19.37 13.86
CA ASN A 174 10.77 20.35 14.93
C ASN A 174 11.26 21.67 14.33
N THR A 175 10.33 22.57 14.00
CA THR A 175 10.69 23.86 13.42
C THR A 175 11.10 24.82 14.55
N PRO A 176 12.29 25.45 14.47
CA PRO A 176 12.68 26.50 15.41
C PRO A 176 11.65 27.65 15.47
N PRO A 177 11.50 28.35 16.61
CA PRO A 177 10.43 29.35 16.81
C PRO A 177 10.43 30.51 15.80
N ASP A 178 11.61 30.91 15.34
CA ASP A 178 11.83 31.91 14.29
C ASP A 178 11.27 31.46 12.94
N VAL A 179 11.52 30.21 12.55
CA VAL A 179 10.97 29.63 11.31
C VAL A 179 9.45 29.44 11.40
N GLN A 180 8.91 29.04 12.57
CA GLN A 180 7.46 28.96 12.78
C GLN A 180 6.79 30.32 12.57
N SER A 181 7.41 31.39 13.07
CA SER A 181 6.90 32.76 12.92
C SER A 181 6.86 33.19 11.45
N MET A 182 7.88 32.82 10.66
CA MET A 182 7.93 33.10 9.21
C MET A 182 6.86 32.33 8.43
N LEU A 183 6.63 31.06 8.76
CA LEU A 183 5.61 30.23 8.11
C LEU A 183 4.19 30.72 8.43
N GLN A 184 3.91 31.07 9.69
CA GLN A 184 2.62 31.64 10.09
C GLN A 184 2.37 33.01 9.44
N ALA A 185 3.40 33.85 9.31
CA ALA A 185 3.30 35.13 8.59
C ALA A 185 3.01 34.94 7.09
N SER A 186 3.55 33.88 6.49
CA SER A 186 3.35 33.53 5.08
C SER A 186 1.96 32.94 4.81
N ALA A 187 1.46 32.07 5.70
CA ALA A 187 0.11 31.50 5.62
C ALA A 187 -1.00 32.53 5.85
N ARG A 188 -0.70 33.63 6.55
CA ARG A 188 -1.63 34.75 6.83
C ARG A 188 -1.75 35.78 5.70
N LYS A 189 -1.15 35.56 4.52
CA LYS A 189 -1.42 36.37 3.33
C LYS A 189 -2.46 35.69 2.41
N PRO A 190 -3.77 35.79 2.66
CA PRO A 190 -4.72 35.90 1.56
C PRO A 190 -4.53 37.28 0.92
N GLY A 191 -4.57 37.33 -0.41
CA GLY A 191 -4.21 38.50 -1.22
C GLY A 191 -4.74 39.84 -0.71
N ARG A 192 -3.87 40.85 -0.73
CA ARG A 192 -4.26 42.25 -0.76
C ARG A 192 -3.77 42.84 -2.07
N GLY A 193 -4.73 43.10 -2.97
CA GLY A 193 -4.72 44.05 -4.10
C GLY A 193 -3.57 43.92 -5.11
N MET A 194 -3.79 43.85 -6.42
CA MET A 194 -4.84 44.40 -7.28
C MET A 194 -5.01 43.48 -8.50
#